data_AF-A0AAV3ZCH1-F1
#
_entry.id   AF-A0AAV3ZCH1-F1
#
_cell.length_a   1.000
_cell.length_b   1.000
_cell.length_c   1.000
_cell.angle_alpha   90.00
_cell.angle_beta   90.00
_cell.angle_gamma   90.00
#
_symmetry.space_group_name_H-M   'P 1'
#
loop_
_entity.id
_entity.type
_entity.pdbx_description
1 polymer ?
#
loop_
_entity_poly.entity_id
_entity_poly.type
_entity_poly.pdbx_seq_one_letter_code
_entity_poly.pdbx_strand_id
1 'polypeptide(L)'
;MYGCEAWTISKQIQNKLEATERWFLRRMLRIPWTAKKTNERVLNEANKRRSLVRTIRRRQATFLGHVMRRGKLEHLVKTEGFEGKRSRGRQEKIMDGLATWLGP
;
A
#
# COMPACT_ATOMS: atom_id res chain seq x y z
N MET A 1 12.38 1.68 -3.20
CA MET A 1 11.05 2.19 -2.79
C MET A 1 11.25 3.51 -2.07
N TYR A 2 11.54 4.56 -2.83
CA TYR A 2 11.86 5.90 -2.32
C TYR A 2 10.59 6.75 -2.34
N GLY A 3 10.35 7.54 -1.29
CA GLY A 3 9.20 8.46 -1.23
C GLY A 3 7.81 7.80 -1.15
N CYS A 4 7.72 6.49 -0.91
CA CYS A 4 6.42 5.79 -0.82
C CYS A 4 5.55 6.26 0.36
N GLU A 5 6.17 6.92 1.34
CA GLU A 5 5.52 7.52 2.51
C GLU A 5 4.55 8.64 2.12
N ALA A 6 4.82 9.33 1.01
CA ALA A 6 3.98 10.40 0.49
C ALA A 6 2.94 9.92 -0.54
N TRP A 7 2.84 8.61 -0.78
CA TRP A 7 1.93 8.09 -1.81
C TRP A 7 0.49 7.98 -1.33
N THR A 8 -0.43 8.42 -2.18
CA THR A 8 -1.86 8.20 -2.00
C THR A 8 -2.24 6.80 -2.48
N ILE A 9 -2.28 5.80 -1.58
CA ILE A 9 -2.58 4.41 -1.95
C ILE A 9 -4.09 4.23 -2.15
N SER A 10 -4.53 4.34 -3.39
CA SER A 10 -5.88 3.92 -3.79
C SER A 10 -5.98 2.39 -3.92
N LYS A 11 -7.22 1.87 -3.93
CA LYS A 11 -7.48 0.45 -4.19
C LYS A 11 -6.86 -0.05 -5.52
N GLN A 12 -6.85 0.79 -6.54
CA GLN A 12 -6.24 0.46 -7.83
C GLN A 12 -4.71 0.33 -7.72
N ILE A 13 -4.05 1.24 -7.00
CA ILE A 13 -2.61 1.19 -6.74
C ILE A 13 -2.28 -0.04 -5.88
N GLN A 14 -3.10 -0.34 -4.86
CA GLN A 14 -2.96 -1.55 -4.05
C GLN A 14 -2.99 -2.81 -4.92
N ASN A 15 -3.99 -2.95 -5.80
CA ASN A 15 -4.11 -4.10 -6.70
C ASN A 15 -2.92 -4.22 -7.66
N LYS A 16 -2.44 -3.08 -8.21
CA LYS A 16 -1.24 -3.06 -9.05
C LYS A 16 -0.01 -3.52 -8.28
N LEU A 17 0.22 -3.00 -7.07
CA LEU A 17 1.33 -3.40 -6.21
C LEU A 17 1.30 -4.89 -5.86
N GLU A 18 0.13 -5.44 -5.55
CA GLU A 18 -0.02 -6.88 -5.32
C GLU A 18 0.29 -7.71 -6.57
N ALA A 19 -0.18 -7.28 -7.74
CA ALA A 19 0.13 -7.95 -9.00
C ALA A 19 1.63 -7.89 -9.32
N THR A 20 2.27 -6.75 -9.08
CA THR A 20 3.71 -6.56 -9.23
C THR A 20 4.51 -7.44 -8.26
N GLU A 21 4.10 -7.54 -6.99
CA GLU A 21 4.72 -8.45 -6.00
C GLU A 21 4.63 -9.91 -6.48
N ARG A 22 3.47 -10.36 -6.98
CA ARG A 22 3.29 -11.70 -7.54
C ARG A 22 4.16 -11.95 -8.77
N TRP A 23 4.27 -10.97 -9.66
CA TRP A 23 5.11 -11.06 -10.84
C TRP A 23 6.59 -11.22 -10.47
N PHE A 24 7.08 -10.43 -9.50
CA PHE A 24 8.44 -10.57 -8.99
C PHE A 24 8.67 -11.96 -8.37
N LEU A 25 7.74 -12.48 -7.57
CA LEU A 25 7.85 -13.82 -6.99
C LEU A 25 7.96 -14.91 -8.06
N ARG A 26 7.10 -14.87 -9.09
CA ARG A 26 7.18 -15.84 -10.21
C ARG A 26 8.52 -15.77 -10.94
N ARG A 27 9.06 -14.57 -11.13
CA ARG A 27 10.35 -14.36 -11.79
C ARG A 27 11.51 -14.87 -10.96
N MET A 28 11.53 -14.59 -9.65
CA MET A 28 12.56 -15.08 -8.72
C MET A 28 12.55 -16.60 -8.60
N LEU A 29 11.37 -17.21 -8.56
CA LEU A 29 11.20 -18.67 -8.52
C LEU A 29 11.32 -19.34 -9.90
N ARG A 30 11.61 -18.56 -10.96
CA ARG A 30 11.73 -19.03 -12.36
C ARG A 30 10.53 -19.87 -12.82
N ILE A 31 9.33 -19.54 -12.35
CA ILE A 31 8.10 -20.29 -12.67
C ILE A 31 7.66 -19.92 -14.10
N PRO A 32 7.65 -20.88 -15.04
CA PRO A 32 7.17 -20.60 -16.39
C PRO A 32 5.66 -20.38 -16.38
N TRP A 33 5.15 -19.60 -17.33
CA TRP A 33 3.72 -19.34 -17.45
C TRP A 33 2.92 -20.62 -17.76
N THR A 34 3.55 -21.61 -18.41
CA THR A 34 2.98 -22.93 -18.73
C THR A 34 2.69 -23.78 -17.50
N ALA A 35 3.37 -23.52 -16.37
CA ALA A 35 3.17 -24.28 -15.14
C ALA A 35 1.77 -24.12 -14.53
N LYS A 36 0.98 -23.13 -14.98
CA LYS A 36 -0.39 -22.85 -14.52
C LYS A 36 -0.56 -22.86 -12.98
N LYS A 37 0.50 -22.53 -12.23
CA LYS A 37 0.49 -22.51 -10.76
C LYS A 37 -0.42 -21.39 -10.25
N THR A 38 -1.26 -21.69 -9.25
CA THR A 38 -2.12 -20.71 -8.56
C THR A 38 -1.28 -19.70 -7.79
N ASN A 39 -1.82 -18.48 -7.61
CA ASN A 39 -1.10 -17.40 -6.90
C ASN A 39 -0.80 -17.76 -5.43
N GLU A 40 -1.69 -18.52 -4.78
CA GLU A 40 -1.48 -18.99 -3.41
C GLU A 40 -0.32 -19.98 -3.31
N ARG A 41 -0.21 -20.90 -4.27
CA ARG A 41 0.90 -21.86 -4.30
C ARG A 41 2.25 -21.17 -4.50
N VAL A 42 2.30 -20.16 -5.38
CA VAL A 42 3.50 -19.33 -5.58
C VAL A 42 3.90 -18.61 -4.29
N LEU A 43 2.93 -18.11 -3.53
CA LEU A 43 3.18 -17.39 -2.28
C LEU A 43 3.69 -18.33 -1.18
N ASN A 44 3.11 -19.53 -1.07
CA ASN A 44 3.55 -20.56 -0.13
C ASN A 44 4.97 -21.06 -0.46
N GLU A 45 5.26 -21.31 -1.74
CA GLU A 45 6.57 -21.77 -2.21
C GLU A 45 7.67 -20.73 -1.97
N ALA A 46 7.34 -19.44 -2.08
CA ALA A 46 8.25 -18.36 -1.70
C ALA A 46 8.48 -18.26 -0.18
N ASN A 47 7.66 -18.93 0.64
CA ASN A 47 7.59 -18.75 2.10
C ASN A 47 7.52 -17.26 2.51
N LYS A 48 6.85 -16.44 1.69
CA LYS A 48 6.68 -15.01 1.93
C LYS A 48 5.21 -14.71 2.15
N ARG A 49 4.89 -14.02 3.25
CA ARG A 49 3.58 -13.37 3.40
C ARG A 49 3.56 -12.09 2.57
N ARG A 50 2.39 -11.69 2.03
CA ARG A 50 2.19 -10.41 1.32
C ARG A 50 2.77 -9.27 2.18
N SER A 51 3.83 -8.63 1.69
CA SER A 51 4.66 -7.75 2.52
C SER A 51 4.77 -6.35 1.96
N LEU A 52 4.66 -6.18 0.64
CA LEU A 52 4.98 -4.91 -0.01
C LEU A 52 4.04 -3.78 0.44
N VAL A 53 2.74 -3.98 0.32
CA VAL A 53 1.73 -3.00 0.75
C VAL A 53 1.83 -2.73 2.24
N ARG A 54 2.06 -3.77 3.06
CA ARG A 54 2.21 -3.65 4.51
C ARG A 54 3.44 -2.83 4.89
N THR A 55 4.56 -3.03 4.19
CA THR A 55 5.80 -2.25 4.40
C THR A 55 5.58 -0.79 4.03
N ILE A 56 4.89 -0.50 2.93
CA ILE A 56 4.55 0.88 2.56
C ILE A 56 3.67 1.52 3.65
N ARG A 57 2.59 0.84 4.07
CA ARG A 57 1.68 1.35 5.12
C ARG A 57 2.41 1.61 6.44
N ARG A 58 3.33 0.72 6.84
CA ARG A 58 4.17 0.92 8.03
C ARG A 58 5.05 2.17 7.91
N ARG A 59 5.68 2.37 6.75
CA ARG A 59 6.51 3.56 6.50
C ARG A 59 5.67 4.82 6.53
N GLN A 60 4.50 4.81 5.89
CA GLN A 60 3.53 5.91 5.94
C GLN A 60 3.16 6.27 7.38
N ALA A 61 2.82 5.28 8.20
CA ALA A 61 2.50 5.51 9.62
C ALA A 61 3.70 6.08 10.40
N THR A 62 4.91 5.58 10.13
CA THR A 62 6.13 6.07 10.79
C THR A 62 6.43 7.53 10.42
N PHE A 63 6.29 7.87 9.13
CA PHE A 63 6.43 9.22 8.62
C PHE A 63 5.39 10.16 9.24
N LEU A 64 4.12 9.75 9.23
CA LEU A 64 3.04 10.51 9.83
C LEU A 64 3.29 10.76 11.33
N GLY A 65 3.72 9.73 12.08
CA GLY A 65 4.09 9.88 13.48
C GLY A 65 5.29 10.81 13.71
N HIS A 66 6.23 10.89 12.76
CA HIS A 66 7.31 11.90 12.80
C HIS A 66 6.77 13.32 12.57
N VAL A 67 5.86 13.51 11.61
CA VAL A 67 5.26 14.82 11.33
C VAL A 67 4.38 15.30 12.49
N MET A 68 3.59 14.39 13.08
CA MET A 68 2.79 14.63 14.29
C MET A 68 3.64 15.15 15.44
N ARG A 69 4.79 14.52 15.72
CA ARG A 69 5.70 14.94 16.80
C ARG A 69 6.33 16.31 16.60
N ARG A 70 6.48 16.77 15.35
CA ARG A 70 7.01 18.11 15.04
C ARG A 70 5.94 19.20 15.00
N GLY A 71 4.68 18.88 15.28
CA GLY A 71 3.57 19.84 15.27
C GLY A 71 3.14 20.34 13.89
N LYS A 72 3.66 19.77 12.78
CA LYS A 72 3.38 20.25 11.41
C LYS A 72 2.16 19.58 10.76
N LEU A 73 1.16 19.19 11.56
CA LEU A 73 -0.01 18.44 11.08
C LEU A 73 -0.87 19.26 10.12
N GLU A 74 -0.97 20.56 10.36
CA GLU A 74 -1.75 21.51 9.56
C GLU A 74 -1.38 21.53 8.08
N HIS A 75 -0.11 21.28 7.71
CA HIS A 75 0.31 21.22 6.31
C HIS A 75 -0.16 19.93 5.61
N LEU A 76 -0.18 18.80 6.32
CA LEU A 76 -0.76 17.54 5.81
C LEU A 76 -2.27 17.64 5.67
N VAL A 77 -2.96 18.14 6.70
CA VAL A 77 -4.42 18.28 6.70
C VAL A 77 -4.89 19.30 5.65
N LYS A 78 -4.17 20.42 5.47
CA LYS A 78 -4.46 21.41 4.39
C LYS A 78 -4.25 20.83 2.99
N THR A 79 -3.34 19.88 2.83
CA THR A 79 -3.16 19.15 1.56
C THR A 79 -4.29 18.12 1.33
N GLU A 80 -4.99 17.70 2.38
CA GLU A 80 -5.99 16.61 2.36
C GLU A 80 -7.47 17.05 2.59
N GLY A 81 -7.78 18.28 3.00
CA GLY A 81 -9.17 18.77 3.24
C GLY A 81 -9.96 18.98 1.93
N PHE A 82 -11.16 18.40 1.71
CA PHE A 82 -12.46 18.78 2.26
C PHE A 82 -13.28 17.58 2.76
N GLU A 83 -14.16 17.78 3.74
CA GLU A 83 -15.20 16.83 4.18
C GLU A 83 -16.30 16.71 3.12
N GLY A 84 -16.61 15.49 2.68
CA GLY A 84 -17.68 15.23 1.71
C GLY A 84 -17.77 13.77 1.30
N LYS A 85 -18.96 13.30 0.91
CA LYS A 85 -19.17 11.93 0.43
C LYS A 85 -18.30 11.68 -0.82
N ARG A 86 -17.49 10.63 -0.74
CA ARG A 86 -16.52 10.23 -1.77
C ARG A 86 -17.22 9.76 -3.06
N SER A 87 -16.91 10.40 -4.18
CA SER A 87 -17.29 9.91 -5.51
C SER A 87 -16.48 8.66 -5.90
N ARG A 88 -17.11 7.72 -6.60
CA ARG A 88 -16.45 6.52 -7.12
C ARG A 88 -15.32 6.92 -8.08
N GLY A 89 -14.09 6.46 -7.83
CA GLY A 89 -12.90 6.76 -8.65
C GLY A 89 -11.97 7.86 -8.13
N ARG A 90 -12.40 8.68 -7.15
CA ARG A 90 -11.51 9.66 -6.49
C ARG A 90 -10.38 8.95 -5.73
N GLN A 91 -9.18 9.54 -5.65
CA GLN A 91 -8.10 8.98 -4.83
C GLN A 91 -8.48 9.01 -3.34
N GLU A 92 -8.07 8.00 -2.59
CA GLU A 92 -8.33 7.87 -1.14
C GLU A 92 -7.32 8.70 -0.36
N LYS A 93 -7.74 9.51 0.60
CA LYS A 93 -6.79 10.32 1.39
C LYS A 93 -5.86 9.42 2.20
N ILE A 94 -4.64 9.86 2.45
CA ILE A 94 -3.64 9.05 3.15
C ILE A 94 -4.14 8.73 4.57
N MET A 95 -4.75 9.71 5.25
CA MET A 95 -5.33 9.53 6.59
C MET A 95 -6.47 8.51 6.62
N ASP A 96 -7.43 8.60 5.69
CA ASP A 96 -8.57 7.67 5.61
C ASP A 96 -8.10 6.22 5.36
N GLY A 97 -7.14 6.05 4.46
CA GLY A 97 -6.58 4.74 4.14
C GLY A 97 -5.70 4.15 5.23
N LEU A 98 -5.06 4.98 6.07
CA LEU A 98 -4.32 4.53 7.26
C LEU A 98 -5.27 4.19 8.42
N ALA A 99 -6.32 4.98 8.63
CA ALA A 99 -7.35 4.68 9.63
C ALA A 99 -8.05 3.35 9.34
N THR A 100 -8.38 3.10 8.07
CA THR A 100 -8.93 1.81 7.61
C THR A 100 -7.96 0.64 7.83
N TRP A 101 -6.64 0.90 7.81
CA TRP A 101 -5.61 -0.13 8.02
C TRP A 101 -5.28 -0.36 9.51
N LEU A 102 -5.42 0.66 10.36
CA LEU A 102 -5.16 0.63 11.81
C LEU A 102 -6.39 0.27 12.64
N GLY A 103 -7.59 0.36 12.07
CA GLY A 103 -8.85 -0.04 12.70
C GLY A 103 -8.93 -1.55 13.00
N PRO A 104 -9.87 -1.96 13.87
CA PRO A 104 -9.96 -3.33 14.40
C PRO A 104 -10.20 -4.40 13.34
#